data_AF-A0A2D9I811-F1
#
_entry.id   AF-A0A2D9I811-F1
#
_cell.length_a   1.000
_cell.length_b   1.000
_cell.length_c   1.000
_cell.angle_alpha   90.00
_cell.angle_beta   90.00
_cell.angle_gamma   90.00
#
_symmetry.space_group_name_H-M   'P 1'
#
loop_
_entity.id
_entity.type
_entity.pdbx_description
1 polymer ?
#
loop_
_entity_poly.entity_id
_entity_poly.type
_entity_poly.pdbx_seq_one_letter_code
_entity_poly.pdbx_strand_id
1 'polypeptide(L)'
;ASYDEYNRFRERVSGLFINISKYEDAFSIIGNKIQLLEKASMQLESFSPDIIAKISDFKDTYNDYEYENDSSPARDEIGEWYKPNLGARIRIAMQGLSTSYGPTELNSSNLEIAEKHFEKMKNEIEQLNKEVKDLENEVKQLNPPYIIGQGID
;
A
#
# COMPACT_ATOMS: atom_id res chain seq x y z
N ALA A 1 -4.55 27.99 17.61
CA ALA A 1 -5.77 27.35 17.10
C ALA A 1 -6.86 27.41 18.17
N SER A 2 -8.13 27.56 17.77
CA SER A 2 -9.28 27.28 18.64
C SER A 2 -9.34 25.79 19.02
N TYR A 3 -10.10 25.47 20.07
CA TYR A 3 -10.32 24.08 20.50
C TYR A 3 -10.87 23.21 19.35
N ASP A 4 -11.82 23.75 18.59
CA ASP A 4 -12.44 23.03 17.46
C ASP A 4 -11.47 22.82 16.30
N GLU A 5 -10.62 23.80 16.00
CA GLU A 5 -9.59 23.67 14.96
C GLU A 5 -8.54 22.61 15.33
N TYR A 6 -8.12 22.59 16.61
CA TYR A 6 -7.21 21.57 17.11
C TYR A 6 -7.82 20.17 16.98
N ASN A 7 -9.07 19.99 17.41
CA ASN A 7 -9.74 18.70 17.35
C ASN A 7 -9.94 18.22 15.91
N ARG A 8 -10.37 19.09 14.99
CA ARG A 8 -10.47 18.75 13.57
C ARG A 8 -9.13 18.32 12.98
N PHE A 9 -8.05 19.02 13.32
CA PHE A 9 -6.72 18.65 12.85
C PHE A 9 -6.28 17.28 13.41
N ARG A 10 -6.49 17.05 14.71
CA ARG A 10 -6.22 15.77 15.37
C ARG A 10 -6.96 14.61 14.71
N GLU A 11 -8.26 14.77 14.48
CA GLU A 11 -9.10 13.75 13.84
C GLU A 11 -8.61 13.41 12.43
N ARG A 12 -8.24 14.41 11.62
CA ARG A 12 -7.68 14.20 10.29
C ARG A 12 -6.36 13.45 10.32
N VAL A 13 -5.42 13.84 11.19
CA VAL A 13 -4.13 13.14 11.35
C VAL A 13 -4.34 11.69 11.76
N SER A 14 -5.17 11.44 12.78
CA SER A 14 -5.47 10.08 13.24
C SER A 14 -6.18 9.24 12.16
N GLY A 15 -7.14 9.82 11.46
CA GLY A 15 -7.85 9.15 10.36
C GLY A 15 -6.91 8.78 9.21
N LEU A 16 -6.02 9.69 8.82
CA LEU A 16 -5.02 9.42 7.79
C LEU A 16 -4.08 8.28 8.22
N PHE A 17 -3.58 8.30 9.46
CA PHE A 17 -2.69 7.25 9.98
C PHE A 17 -3.36 5.86 9.97
N ILE A 18 -4.58 5.77 10.48
CA ILE A 18 -5.36 4.52 10.49
C ILE A 18 -5.56 3.99 9.06
N ASN A 19 -5.92 4.87 8.13
CA ASN A 19 -6.13 4.47 6.75
C ASN A 19 -4.83 4.03 6.07
N ILE A 20 -3.70 4.68 6.33
CA ILE A 20 -2.40 4.24 5.80
C ILE A 20 -2.10 2.82 6.25
N SER A 21 -2.16 2.54 7.56
CA SER A 21 -1.87 1.20 8.08
C SER A 21 -2.79 0.13 7.47
N LYS A 22 -4.09 0.43 7.30
CA LYS A 22 -5.03 -0.48 6.64
C LYS A 22 -4.61 -0.82 5.20
N TYR A 23 -4.12 0.16 4.45
CA TYR A 23 -3.73 -0.04 3.05
C TYR A 23 -2.34 -0.68 2.92
N GLU A 24 -1.43 -0.42 3.85
CA GLU A 24 -0.17 -1.16 3.98
C GLU A 24 -0.43 -2.66 4.23
N ASP A 25 -1.36 -2.99 5.15
CA ASP A 25 -1.79 -4.37 5.39
C ASP A 25 -2.40 -5.00 4.13
N ALA A 26 -3.28 -4.27 3.44
CA ALA A 26 -3.89 -4.74 2.20
C ALA A 26 -2.84 -5.01 1.11
N PHE A 27 -1.85 -4.12 0.96
CA PHE A 27 -0.74 -4.30 0.02
C PHE A 27 0.11 -5.54 0.36
N SER A 28 0.44 -5.75 1.64
CA SER A 28 1.13 -6.96 2.10
C SER A 28 0.35 -8.24 1.79
N ILE A 29 -0.98 -8.22 1.95
CA ILE A 29 -1.85 -9.36 1.60
C ILE A 29 -1.82 -9.64 0.09
N ILE A 30 -1.77 -8.62 -0.76
CA ILE A 30 -1.61 -8.78 -2.21
C ILE A 30 -0.28 -9.49 -2.53
N GLY A 31 0.82 -9.04 -1.92
CA GLY A 31 2.13 -9.68 -2.04
C GLY A 31 2.13 -11.16 -1.65
N ASN A 32 1.47 -11.49 -0.53
CA ASN A 32 1.31 -12.89 -0.11
C ASN A 32 0.45 -13.69 -1.10
N LYS A 33 -0.63 -13.10 -1.62
CA LYS A 33 -1.49 -13.76 -2.61
C LYS A 33 -0.73 -14.08 -3.90
N ILE A 34 0.05 -13.16 -4.45
CA ILE A 34 0.78 -13.42 -5.70
C ILE A 34 1.81 -14.55 -5.54
N GLN A 35 2.47 -14.66 -4.37
CA GLN A 35 3.36 -15.80 -4.08
C GLN A 35 2.62 -17.14 -4.01
N LEU A 36 1.39 -17.14 -3.48
CA LEU A 36 0.55 -18.34 -3.46
C LEU A 36 0.09 -18.72 -4.88
N LEU A 37 -0.29 -17.74 -5.70
CA LEU A 37 -0.68 -17.96 -7.10
C LEU A 37 0.49 -18.48 -7.94
N GLU A 38 1.71 -17.98 -7.71
CA GLU A 38 2.92 -18.49 -8.35
C GLU A 38 3.10 -19.99 -8.06
N LYS A 39 3.00 -20.39 -6.79
CA LYS A 39 3.03 -21.81 -6.38
C LYS A 39 1.88 -22.61 -6.98
N ALA A 40 0.67 -22.04 -7.03
CA ALA A 40 -0.51 -22.66 -7.62
C ALA A 40 -0.31 -23.02 -9.08
N SER A 41 0.20 -22.06 -9.84
CA SER A 41 0.37 -22.18 -11.29
C SER A 41 1.34 -23.29 -11.65
N MET A 42 2.34 -23.55 -10.81
CA MET A 42 3.30 -24.65 -10.97
C MET A 42 2.72 -26.04 -10.70
N GLN A 43 1.58 -26.12 -10.01
CA GLN A 43 0.96 -27.38 -9.60
C GLN A 43 -0.29 -27.73 -10.42
N LEU A 44 -0.66 -26.90 -11.40
CA LEU A 44 -1.82 -27.13 -12.25
C LEU A 44 -1.76 -28.49 -12.97
N GLU A 45 -2.89 -29.18 -13.06
CA GLU A 45 -3.01 -30.44 -13.81
C GLU A 45 -2.67 -30.25 -15.30
N SER A 46 -2.99 -29.07 -15.84
CA SER A 46 -2.66 -28.64 -17.20
C SER A 46 -1.78 -27.40 -17.16
N PHE A 47 -0.63 -27.46 -17.85
CA PHE A 47 0.28 -26.34 -17.97
C PHE A 47 -0.36 -25.19 -18.76
N SER A 48 -0.40 -24.00 -18.17
CA SER A 48 -0.87 -22.77 -18.83
C SER A 48 0.24 -21.72 -18.85
N PRO A 49 0.96 -21.56 -19.99
CA PRO A 49 1.96 -20.52 -20.16
C PRO A 49 1.38 -19.11 -19.94
N ASP A 50 0.13 -18.90 -20.39
CA ASP A 50 -0.54 -17.60 -20.30
C ASP A 50 -0.77 -17.18 -18.85
N ILE A 51 -1.16 -18.11 -17.96
CA ILE A 51 -1.33 -17.82 -16.52
C ILE A 51 0.00 -17.52 -15.86
N ILE A 52 1.06 -18.26 -16.21
CA ILE A 52 2.41 -18.01 -15.67
C ILE A 52 2.90 -16.63 -16.09
N ALA A 53 2.68 -16.24 -17.34
CA ALA A 53 3.01 -14.90 -17.83
C ALA A 53 2.25 -13.81 -17.07
N LYS A 54 0.92 -13.94 -16.92
CA LYS A 54 0.11 -12.98 -16.15
C LYS A 54 0.55 -12.84 -14.68
N ILE A 55 0.91 -13.95 -14.03
CA ILE A 55 1.45 -13.94 -12.66
C ILE A 55 2.79 -13.21 -12.62
N SER A 56 3.67 -13.45 -13.59
CA SER A 56 4.95 -12.76 -13.69
C SER A 56 4.76 -11.25 -13.90
N ASP A 57 3.92 -10.85 -14.86
CA ASP A 57 3.65 -9.45 -15.16
C ASP A 57 3.04 -8.71 -13.97
N PHE A 58 2.12 -9.37 -13.24
CA PHE A 58 1.54 -8.81 -12.03
C PHE A 58 2.60 -8.68 -10.91
N LYS A 59 3.47 -9.67 -10.75
CA LYS A 59 4.57 -9.63 -9.77
C LYS A 59 5.55 -8.50 -10.07
N ASP A 60 5.87 -8.27 -11.34
CA ASP A 60 6.71 -7.14 -11.76
C ASP A 60 6.02 -5.81 -11.44
N THR A 61 4.73 -5.69 -11.76
CA THR A 61 3.94 -4.49 -11.41
C THR A 61 3.89 -4.25 -9.89
N TYR A 62 3.71 -5.31 -9.09
CA TYR A 62 3.75 -5.24 -7.63
C TYR A 62 5.12 -4.77 -7.13
N ASN A 63 6.21 -5.32 -7.66
CA ASN A 63 7.58 -4.97 -7.27
C ASN A 63 7.96 -3.54 -7.67
N ASP A 64 7.52 -3.09 -8.85
CA ASP A 64 7.72 -1.71 -9.31
C ASP A 64 6.99 -0.74 -8.37
N TYR A 65 5.75 -1.05 -8.01
CA TYR A 65 5.00 -0.28 -7.03
C TYR A 65 5.69 -0.25 -5.66
N GLU A 66 6.11 -1.42 -5.16
CA GLU A 66 6.85 -1.54 -3.90
C GLU A 66 8.13 -0.69 -3.96
N TYR A 67 8.92 -0.79 -5.03
CA TYR A 67 10.14 -0.01 -5.20
C TYR A 67 9.89 1.50 -5.27
N GLU A 68 8.85 1.93 -5.99
CA GLU A 68 8.51 3.35 -6.11
C GLU A 68 8.07 3.96 -4.78
N ASN A 69 7.32 3.21 -3.98
CA ASN A 69 6.70 3.68 -2.74
C ASN A 69 7.47 3.30 -1.46
N ASP A 70 8.40 2.35 -1.53
CA ASP A 70 9.26 1.99 -0.42
C ASP A 70 10.28 3.10 -0.14
N SER A 71 10.37 3.43 1.14
CA SER A 71 11.39 4.33 1.69
C SER A 71 12.62 3.50 2.07
N SER A 72 13.21 2.81 1.08
CA SER A 72 14.41 2.01 1.32
C SER A 72 15.53 2.87 1.92
N PRO A 73 16.24 2.39 2.96
CA PRO A 73 17.43 3.06 3.49
C PRO A 73 18.48 3.38 2.42
N ALA A 74 18.54 2.61 1.33
CA ALA A 74 19.43 2.86 0.21
C ALA A 74 19.07 4.14 -0.59
N ARG A 75 17.79 4.56 -0.60
CA ARG A 75 17.37 5.86 -1.16
C ARG A 75 17.72 7.02 -0.21
N ASP A 76 17.71 6.77 1.10
CA ASP A 76 18.16 7.74 2.11
C ASP A 76 19.69 7.94 2.12
N GLU A 77 20.48 6.93 1.72
CA GLU A 77 21.95 6.99 1.64
C GLU A 77 22.51 7.77 0.43
N ILE A 78 21.76 7.89 -0.68
CA ILE A 78 22.25 8.49 -1.95
C ILE A 78 22.16 10.03 -1.97
N GLY A 79 21.67 10.68 -0.91
CA GLY A 79 21.72 12.14 -0.83
C GLY A 79 20.82 12.86 -1.85
N GLU A 80 19.72 12.24 -2.28
CA GLU A 80 18.63 12.97 -2.93
C GLU A 80 17.91 13.85 -1.90
N TRP A 81 18.49 15.00 -1.64
CA TRP A 81 17.80 16.07 -0.93
C TRP A 81 16.63 16.56 -1.79
N TYR A 82 15.46 16.69 -1.14
CA TYR A 82 14.39 17.66 -1.42
C TYR A 82 13.01 17.19 -1.92
N LYS A 83 12.48 16.04 -1.47
CA LYS A 83 11.02 15.88 -1.29
C LYS A 83 10.73 15.09 0.00
N PRO A 84 10.01 15.66 0.98
CA PRO A 84 9.51 14.87 2.10
C PRO A 84 8.64 13.73 1.56
N ASN A 85 9.06 12.47 1.79
CA ASN A 85 8.24 11.29 1.52
C ASN A 85 6.99 11.29 2.42
N LEU A 86 6.01 10.43 2.14
CA LEU A 86 4.72 10.42 2.84
C LEU A 86 4.90 10.37 4.37
N GLY A 87 5.79 9.49 4.84
CA GLY A 87 6.15 9.36 6.26
C GLY A 87 6.71 10.65 6.86
N ALA A 88 7.63 11.35 6.17
CA ALA A 88 8.18 12.61 6.63
C ALA A 88 7.09 13.70 6.75
N ARG A 89 6.15 13.77 5.81
CA ARG A 89 5.03 14.73 5.84
C ARG A 89 4.08 14.45 6.99
N ILE A 90 3.74 13.18 7.22
CA ILE A 90 2.91 12.76 8.35
C ILE A 90 3.60 13.10 9.66
N ARG A 91 4.91 12.83 9.78
CA ARG A 91 5.69 13.20 10.97
C ARG A 91 5.63 14.70 11.23
N ILE A 92 5.79 15.54 10.19
CA ILE A 92 5.65 17.00 10.34
C ILE A 92 4.22 17.37 10.74
N ALA A 93 3.19 16.76 10.15
CA ALA A 93 1.81 17.01 10.56
C ALA A 93 1.57 16.65 12.05
N MET A 94 2.05 15.49 12.49
CA MET A 94 1.93 15.02 13.88
C MET A 94 2.60 15.94 14.89
N GLN A 95 3.71 16.61 14.53
CA GLN A 95 4.35 17.60 15.41
C GLN A 95 3.40 18.74 15.80
N GLY A 96 2.42 19.07 14.95
CA GLY A 96 1.40 20.08 15.26
C GLY A 96 0.45 19.70 16.41
N LEU A 97 0.43 18.42 16.80
CA LEU A 97 -0.35 17.94 17.95
C LEU A 97 0.37 18.14 19.29
N SER A 98 1.69 18.36 19.25
CA SER A 98 2.56 18.43 20.43
C SER A 98 2.94 19.87 20.83
N THR A 99 2.38 20.88 20.16
CA THR A 99 2.65 22.29 20.45
C THR A 99 1.63 22.86 21.45
N SER A 100 2.05 23.83 22.26
CA SER A 100 1.17 24.50 23.23
C SER A 100 0.16 25.47 22.59
N TYR A 101 0.37 25.88 21.34
CA TYR A 101 -0.47 26.80 20.57
C TYR A 101 -1.27 26.11 19.45
N GLY A 102 -1.16 24.78 19.33
CA GLY A 102 -1.80 23.97 18.29
C GLY A 102 -1.05 23.97 16.95
N PRO A 103 -1.62 23.33 15.92
CA PRO A 103 -0.95 23.14 14.63
C PRO A 103 -0.65 24.47 13.95
N THR A 104 0.52 24.56 13.33
CA THR A 104 0.93 25.68 12.48
C THR A 104 0.46 25.48 11.03
N GLU A 105 0.54 26.54 10.22
CA GLU A 105 0.29 26.45 8.77
C GLU A 105 1.17 25.39 8.08
N LEU A 106 2.41 25.23 8.54
CA LEU A 106 3.32 24.20 8.04
C LEU A 106 2.79 22.79 8.35
N ASN A 107 2.23 22.56 9.54
CA ASN A 107 1.67 21.26 9.91
C ASN A 107 0.43 20.96 9.05
N SER A 108 -0.47 21.94 8.89
CA SER A 108 -1.67 21.84 8.04
C SER A 108 -1.34 21.56 6.57
N SER A 109 -0.37 22.28 6.00
CA SER A 109 0.06 22.08 4.62
C SER A 109 0.66 20.68 4.40
N ASN A 110 1.46 20.18 5.34
CA ASN A 110 2.00 18.83 5.24
C ASN A 110 0.93 17.74 5.36
N LEU A 111 -0.09 17.96 6.21
CA LEU A 111 -1.24 17.06 6.30
C LEU A 111 -2.00 17.00 4.97
N GLU A 112 -2.32 18.13 4.36
CA GLU A 112 -3.05 18.17 3.08
C GLU A 112 -2.27 17.49 1.95
N ILE A 113 -0.95 17.66 1.90
CA ILE A 113 -0.12 16.98 0.89
C ILE A 113 -0.06 15.48 1.17
N ALA A 114 0.03 15.07 2.44
CA ALA A 114 0.01 13.66 2.82
C ALA A 114 -1.34 13.00 2.48
N GLU A 115 -2.47 13.66 2.72
CA GLU A 115 -3.81 13.17 2.34
C GLU A 115 -3.94 12.98 0.82
N LYS A 116 -3.46 13.94 0.02
CA LYS A 116 -3.47 13.82 -1.45
C LYS A 116 -2.60 12.68 -1.95
N HIS A 117 -1.42 12.50 -1.35
CA HIS A 117 -0.53 11.40 -1.70
C HIS A 117 -1.15 10.05 -1.31
N PHE A 118 -1.73 9.97 -0.11
CA PHE A 118 -2.45 8.79 0.34
C PHE A 118 -3.60 8.42 -0.59
N GLU A 119 -4.38 9.37 -1.10
CA GLU A 119 -5.45 9.03 -2.04
C GLU A 119 -4.93 8.45 -3.36
N LYS A 120 -3.76 8.89 -3.84
CA LYS A 120 -3.11 8.24 -4.98
C LYS A 120 -2.76 6.79 -4.64
N MET A 121 -2.07 6.58 -3.52
CA MET A 121 -1.64 5.26 -3.02
C MET A 121 -2.84 4.30 -2.85
N LYS A 122 -3.93 4.80 -2.26
CA LYS A 122 -5.18 4.06 -2.05
C LYS A 122 -5.79 3.56 -3.35
N ASN A 123 -5.90 4.42 -4.38
CA ASN A 123 -6.44 4.02 -5.67
C ASN A 123 -5.58 2.95 -6.36
N GLU A 124 -4.26 3.07 -6.28
CA GLU A 124 -3.32 2.11 -6.86
C GLU A 124 -3.42 0.74 -6.16
N ILE A 125 -3.45 0.72 -4.83
CA ILE A 125 -3.62 -0.53 -4.05
C ILE A 125 -4.99 -1.17 -4.30
N GLU A 126 -6.06 -0.38 -4.43
CA GLU A 126 -7.39 -0.91 -4.78
C GLU A 126 -7.40 -1.58 -6.16
N GLN A 127 -6.69 -0.99 -7.12
CA GLN A 127 -6.56 -1.54 -8.46
C GLN A 127 -5.75 -2.85 -8.44
N LEU A 128 -4.59 -2.88 -7.77
CA LEU A 128 -3.78 -4.10 -7.58
C LEU A 128 -4.59 -5.21 -6.88
N ASN A 129 -5.39 -4.86 -5.87
CA ASN A 129 -6.24 -5.81 -5.16
C ASN A 129 -7.33 -6.40 -6.04
N LYS A 130 -7.86 -5.63 -7.00
CA LYS A 130 -8.82 -6.12 -7.98
C LYS A 130 -8.14 -7.09 -8.94
N GLU A 131 -7.00 -6.69 -9.49
CA GLU A 131 -6.24 -7.49 -10.46
C GLU A 131 -5.78 -8.84 -9.86
N VAL A 132 -5.26 -8.86 -8.63
CA VAL A 132 -4.84 -10.12 -7.99
C VAL A 132 -6.02 -11.06 -7.74
N LYS A 133 -7.23 -10.53 -7.47
CA LYS A 133 -8.45 -11.33 -7.30
C LYS A 133 -8.94 -11.89 -8.62
N ASP A 134 -8.88 -11.10 -9.69
CA ASP A 134 -9.24 -11.56 -11.03
C ASP A 134 -8.29 -12.70 -11.45
N LEU A 135 -6.98 -12.55 -11.21
CA LEU A 135 -5.98 -13.58 -11.46
C LEU A 135 -6.19 -14.83 -10.58
N GLU A 136 -6.54 -14.66 -9.30
CA GLU A 136 -6.91 -15.77 -8.42
C GLU A 136 -8.10 -16.57 -8.97
N ASN A 137 -9.12 -15.90 -9.49
CA ASN A 137 -10.28 -16.56 -10.09
C ASN A 137 -9.91 -17.32 -11.37
N GLU A 138 -9.06 -16.76 -12.23
CA GLU A 138 -8.56 -17.45 -13.42
C GLU A 138 -7.79 -18.72 -13.04
N VAL A 139 -6.89 -18.64 -12.05
CA VAL A 139 -6.14 -19.80 -11.56
C VAL A 139 -7.10 -20.86 -10.99
N LYS A 140 -8.11 -20.48 -10.19
CA LYS A 140 -9.10 -21.42 -9.63
C LYS A 140 -9.90 -22.16 -10.71
N GLN A 141 -10.22 -21.53 -11.83
CA GLN A 141 -10.94 -22.16 -12.94
C GLN A 141 -10.16 -23.30 -13.60
N LEU A 142 -8.83 -23.31 -13.44
CA LEU A 142 -7.96 -24.38 -13.95
C LEU A 142 -7.83 -25.57 -12.98
N ASN A 143 -8.66 -25.61 -11.93
CA ASN A 143 -8.72 -26.67 -10.93
C ASN A 143 -7.33 -27.04 -10.36
N PRO A 144 -6.59 -26.08 -9.78
CA PRO A 144 -5.32 -26.36 -9.13
C PRO A 144 -5.54 -27.39 -8.00
N PRO A 145 -4.58 -28.29 -7.76
CA PRO A 145 -4.61 -29.10 -6.55
C PRO A 145 -4.61 -28.17 -5.33
N TYR A 146 -5.11 -28.67 -4.19
CA TYR A 146 -5.20 -27.88 -2.95
C TYR A 146 -3.84 -27.28 -2.55
N ILE A 147 -3.85 -25.98 -2.26
CA ILE A 147 -2.67 -25.21 -1.86
C ILE A 147 -2.81 -24.78 -0.41
N ILE A 148 -1.72 -24.87 0.33
CA ILE A 148 -1.65 -24.38 1.71
C ILE A 148 -2.11 -22.91 1.77
N GLY A 149 -3.16 -22.64 2.55
CA GLY A 149 -3.74 -21.30 2.71
C GLY A 149 -5.02 -21.06 1.91
N GLN A 150 -5.48 -22.02 1.11
CA GLN A 150 -6.70 -21.91 0.31
C GLN A 150 -8.00 -22.11 1.12
N GLY A 151 -7.90 -22.58 2.38
CA GLY A 151 -9.05 -22.96 3.21
C GLY A 151 -9.57 -24.37 2.86
N ILE A 152 -10.19 -25.02 3.83
CA ILE A 152 -10.93 -26.28 3.64
C ILE A 152 -12.39 -25.87 3.50
N ASP A 153 -12.83 -25.59 2.27
CA ASP A 153 -14.26 -25.46 1.97
C ASP A 153 -14.92 -26.84 1.90
#